data_AF-A0A397T2Z6-F1
#
_entry.id   AF-A0A397T2Z6-F1
#
_cell.length_a   1.000
_cell.length_b   1.000
_cell.length_c   1.000
_cell.angle_alpha   90.00
_cell.angle_beta   90.00
_cell.angle_gamma   90.00
#
_symmetry.space_group_name_H-M   'P 1'
#
loop_
_entity.id
_entity.type
_entity.pdbx_description
1 polymer ?
#
loop_
_entity_poly.entity_id
_entity_poly.type
_entity_poly.pdbx_seq_one_letter_code
_entity_poly.pdbx_strand_id
1 'polypeptide(L)'
;MFDIIAYLLPIYTSIYWLQIKDMNSHIIPLLSFSCLFLDIKFLLFFRAFESFGVYFAIIISVAEQIIYFLVLIFIIIISFAHAFYILLFPRSEFSLEKRTNNIDPNNPWSLASTYSKILDDGTIDPNPFIIQPPNDNTNMFTDFGTALFAVYKFLTGDSSALSNWSYLNNPSLVILIVSFSLLIVVYLMNLFIGLLNMAIDKDNDRVSYLIQKAKILVEIELFYLLPNQRRWDAWFPEVIYYYANADKTREEIRRLVSKGQWKINDFSDMKQALLKELNTQDIDENKPVSQLVLKEELKVLKDESEEIKQALLKLLSIQNDDKTKTI
;
A
#
# COMPACT_ATOMS: atom_id res chain seq x y z
N MET A 1 14.10 9.36 5.68
CA MET A 1 13.14 10.28 6.34
C MET A 1 12.68 9.72 7.68
N PHE A 2 12.16 8.49 7.76
CA PHE A 2 11.71 7.87 9.02
C PHE A 2 12.78 7.91 10.14
N ASP A 3 14.01 7.49 9.85
CA ASP A 3 15.10 7.47 10.84
C ASP A 3 15.40 8.85 11.44
N ILE A 4 15.32 9.90 10.64
CA ILE A 4 15.52 11.27 11.09
C ILE A 4 14.42 11.64 12.09
N ILE A 5 13.16 11.33 11.77
CA ILE A 5 12.02 11.63 12.65
C ILE A 5 12.13 10.81 13.95
N ALA A 6 12.49 9.53 13.85
CA ALA A 6 12.61 8.64 14.99
C ALA A 6 13.68 9.07 16.00
N TYR A 7 14.72 9.81 15.57
CA TYR A 7 15.70 10.39 16.48
C TYR A 7 15.37 11.83 16.89
N LEU A 8 14.94 12.68 15.94
CA LEU A 8 14.67 14.10 16.23
C LEU A 8 13.48 14.29 17.17
N LEU A 9 12.39 13.54 16.97
CA LEU A 9 11.16 13.71 17.75
C LEU A 9 11.41 13.41 19.24
N PRO A 10 12.03 12.28 19.66
CA PRO A 10 12.34 12.05 21.06
C PRO A 10 13.36 13.02 21.66
N ILE A 11 14.35 13.47 20.88
CA ILE A 11 15.33 14.48 21.33
C ILE A 11 14.62 15.80 21.62
N TYR A 12 13.81 16.28 20.68
CA TYR A 12 13.02 17.50 20.84
C TYR A 12 12.10 17.39 22.06
N THR A 13 11.39 16.27 22.19
CA THR A 13 10.51 15.99 23.32
C THR A 13 11.24 16.03 24.65
N SER A 14 12.45 15.43 24.71
CA SER A 14 13.27 15.42 25.93
C SER A 14 13.76 16.82 26.31
N ILE A 15 14.19 17.62 25.33
CA ILE A 15 14.61 19.02 25.55
C ILE A 15 13.42 19.84 26.04
N TYR A 16 12.26 19.70 25.38
CA TYR A 16 11.04 20.40 25.75
C TYR A 16 10.56 20.01 27.15
N TRP A 17 10.68 18.72 27.52
CA TRP A 17 10.35 18.24 28.85
C TRP A 17 11.21 18.87 29.94
N LEU A 18 12.53 18.94 29.71
CA LEU A 18 13.47 19.56 30.65
C LEU A 18 13.17 21.05 30.89
N GLN A 19 12.59 21.74 29.90
CA GLN A 19 12.24 23.16 30.01
C GLN A 19 11.00 23.39 30.89
N ILE A 20 9.99 22.51 30.81
CA ILE A 20 8.69 22.72 31.46
C ILE A 20 8.65 22.14 32.87
N LYS A 21 9.54 21.18 33.20
CA LYS A 21 9.70 20.48 34.50
C LYS A 21 8.46 19.71 35.02
N ASP A 22 7.26 20.08 34.60
CA ASP A 22 6.00 19.38 34.91
C ASP A 22 5.39 18.71 33.69
N MET A 23 4.74 17.56 33.92
CA MET A 23 4.02 16.84 32.88
C MET A 23 2.70 17.56 32.56
N ASN A 24 2.60 18.17 31.38
CA ASN A 24 1.44 18.93 30.94
C ASN A 24 0.65 18.25 29.81
N SER A 25 -0.53 18.77 29.49
CA SER A 25 -1.39 18.22 28.42
C SER A 25 -0.75 18.27 27.03
N HIS A 26 0.22 19.16 26.80
CA HIS A 26 0.89 19.31 25.51
C HIS A 26 2.04 18.32 25.31
N ILE A 27 2.73 17.92 26.39
CA ILE A 27 3.88 17.02 26.30
C ILE A 27 3.47 15.56 26.25
N ILE A 28 2.33 15.20 26.87
CA ILE A 28 1.85 13.81 26.90
C ILE A 28 1.68 13.22 25.49
N PRO A 29 0.99 13.89 24.53
CA PRO A 29 0.91 13.38 23.15
C PRO A 29 2.28 13.24 22.50
N LEU A 30 3.16 14.22 22.71
CA LEU A 30 4.48 14.25 22.10
C LEU A 30 5.38 13.10 22.62
N LEU A 31 5.30 12.81 23.92
CA LEU A 31 5.95 11.68 24.56
C LEU A 31 5.40 10.35 24.04
N SER A 32 4.07 10.24 23.92
CA SER A 32 3.41 9.05 23.36
C SER A 32 3.89 8.74 21.95
N PHE A 33 3.92 9.74 21.06
CA PHE A 33 4.42 9.54 19.70
C PHE A 33 5.91 9.24 19.70
N SER A 34 6.72 9.94 20.51
CA SER A 34 8.16 9.68 20.61
C SER A 34 8.46 8.23 20.98
N CYS A 35 7.78 7.69 22.00
CA CYS A 35 7.91 6.28 22.38
C CYS A 35 7.51 5.35 21.23
N LEU A 36 6.38 5.60 20.56
CA LEU A 36 5.95 4.79 19.41
C LEU A 36 6.99 4.77 18.29
N PHE A 37 7.56 5.92 17.93
CA PHE A 37 8.58 6.00 16.88
C PHE A 37 9.86 5.27 17.27
N LEU A 38 10.27 5.34 18.55
CA LEU A 38 11.41 4.59 19.07
C LEU A 38 11.15 3.08 19.06
N ASP A 39 9.97 2.63 19.46
CA ASP A 39 9.60 1.20 19.47
C ASP A 39 9.57 0.63 18.04
N ILE A 40 9.03 1.39 17.08
CA ILE A 40 9.08 1.01 15.66
C ILE A 40 10.52 0.99 15.15
N LYS A 41 11.35 1.97 15.52
CA LYS A 41 12.78 1.99 15.14
C LYS A 41 13.54 0.80 15.72
N PHE A 42 13.25 0.45 16.98
CA PHE A 42 13.80 -0.73 17.62
C PHE A 42 13.42 -1.99 16.84
N LEU A 43 12.14 -2.12 16.45
CA LEU A 43 11.64 -3.23 15.64
C LEU A 43 12.35 -3.33 14.29
N LEU A 44 12.69 -2.22 13.64
CA LEU A 44 13.42 -2.22 12.36
C LEU A 44 14.84 -2.79 12.45
N PHE A 45 15.49 -2.80 13.63
CA PHE A 45 16.79 -3.47 13.78
C PHE A 45 16.69 -4.98 13.57
N PHE A 46 15.51 -5.59 13.76
CA PHE A 46 15.33 -7.01 13.53
C PHE A 46 15.44 -7.43 12.06
N ARG A 47 15.39 -6.46 11.13
CA ARG A 47 15.56 -6.70 9.69
C ARG A 47 16.89 -7.39 9.34
N ALA A 48 17.93 -7.21 10.17
CA ALA A 48 19.23 -7.84 9.95
C ALA A 48 19.24 -9.37 10.21
N PHE A 49 18.38 -9.85 11.11
CA PHE A 49 18.31 -11.27 11.48
C PHE A 49 17.43 -12.06 10.52
N GLU A 50 17.83 -13.27 10.14
CA GLU A 50 17.11 -14.06 9.12
C GLU A 50 15.67 -14.41 9.52
N SER A 51 15.44 -14.75 10.81
CA SER A 51 14.12 -15.13 11.32
C SER A 51 13.04 -14.04 11.15
N PHE A 52 13.44 -12.76 11.17
CA PHE A 52 12.53 -11.62 11.04
C PHE A 52 12.69 -10.90 9.70
N GLY A 53 13.92 -10.83 9.19
CA GLY A 53 14.29 -10.09 7.99
C GLY A 53 13.58 -10.55 6.73
N VAL A 54 13.19 -11.83 6.64
CA VAL A 54 12.34 -12.31 5.54
C VAL A 54 10.99 -11.59 5.51
N TYR A 55 10.34 -11.41 6.67
CA TYR A 55 9.07 -10.70 6.74
C TYR A 55 9.21 -9.21 6.43
N PHE A 56 10.26 -8.55 6.95
CA PHE A 56 10.56 -7.18 6.56
C PHE A 56 10.82 -7.05 5.06
N ALA A 57 11.45 -8.07 4.46
CA ALA A 57 11.73 -8.07 3.05
C ALA A 57 10.46 -8.05 2.21
N ILE A 58 9.52 -8.92 2.56
CA ILE A 58 8.19 -8.96 1.96
C ILE A 58 7.47 -7.64 2.18
N ILE A 59 7.39 -7.13 3.42
CA ILE A 59 6.66 -5.90 3.76
C ILE A 59 7.17 -4.70 2.93
N ILE A 60 8.49 -4.50 2.87
CA ILE A 60 9.07 -3.37 2.15
C ILE A 60 8.86 -3.50 0.64
N SER A 61 9.08 -4.70 0.08
CA SER A 61 8.94 -4.94 -1.36
C SER A 61 7.49 -4.75 -1.83
N VAL A 62 6.55 -5.33 -1.07
CA VAL A 62 5.12 -5.19 -1.31
C VAL A 62 4.68 -3.73 -1.19
N ALA A 63 5.18 -2.98 -0.19
CA ALA A 63 4.87 -1.57 -0.02
C ALA A 63 5.33 -0.72 -1.22
N GLU A 64 6.53 -0.98 -1.77
CA GLU A 64 7.03 -0.32 -2.99
C GLU A 64 6.14 -0.59 -4.20
N GLN A 65 5.57 -1.80 -4.31
CA GLN A 65 4.71 -2.17 -5.43
C GLN A 65 3.31 -1.53 -5.36
N ILE A 66 2.73 -1.41 -4.17
CA ILE A 66 1.34 -0.95 -4.00
C ILE A 66 1.19 0.56 -3.72
N ILE A 67 2.28 1.32 -3.60
CA ILE A 67 2.23 2.73 -3.19
C ILE A 67 1.36 3.60 -4.10
N TYR A 68 1.43 3.40 -5.43
CA TYR A 68 0.61 4.15 -6.39
C TYR A 68 -0.88 3.83 -6.25
N PHE A 69 -1.20 2.58 -5.91
CA PHE A 69 -2.57 2.17 -5.67
C PHE A 69 -3.13 2.78 -4.37
N LEU A 70 -2.31 2.92 -3.32
CA LEU A 70 -2.68 3.64 -2.10
C LEU A 70 -2.94 5.14 -2.37
N VAL A 71 -2.10 5.78 -3.20
CA VAL A 71 -2.32 7.17 -3.62
C VAL A 71 -3.64 7.32 -4.37
N LEU A 72 -3.98 6.38 -5.26
CA LEU A 72 -5.28 6.37 -5.94
C LEU A 72 -6.44 6.28 -4.95
N ILE A 73 -6.40 5.33 -4.00
CA ILE A 73 -7.43 5.21 -2.95
C ILE A 73 -7.56 6.53 -2.17
N PHE A 74 -6.44 7.13 -1.79
CA PHE A 74 -6.43 8.37 -1.02
C PHE A 74 -7.12 9.54 -1.75
N ILE A 75 -6.86 9.70 -3.05
CA ILE A 75 -7.51 10.73 -3.89
C ILE A 75 -9.02 10.49 -3.96
N ILE A 76 -9.45 9.23 -4.10
CA ILE A 76 -10.87 8.90 -4.15
C ILE A 76 -11.54 9.16 -2.79
N ILE A 77 -10.88 8.79 -1.67
CA ILE A 77 -11.38 9.09 -0.31
C ILE A 77 -11.56 10.59 -0.11
N ILE A 78 -10.59 11.42 -0.51
CA ILE A 78 -10.71 12.89 -0.46
C ILE A 78 -11.90 13.37 -1.29
N SER A 79 -12.11 12.79 -2.47
CA SER A 79 -13.20 13.17 -3.37
C SER A 79 -14.57 12.87 -2.75
N PHE A 80 -14.73 11.70 -2.11
CA PHE A 80 -15.95 11.38 -1.37
C PHE A 80 -16.10 12.21 -0.10
N ALA A 81 -15.03 12.44 0.66
CA ALA A 81 -15.04 13.32 1.82
C ALA A 81 -15.53 14.72 1.45
N HIS A 82 -15.08 15.24 0.31
CA HIS A 82 -15.54 16.51 -0.21
C HIS A 82 -17.03 16.48 -0.61
N ALA A 83 -17.50 15.42 -1.27
CA ALA A 83 -18.91 15.28 -1.63
C ALA A 83 -19.82 15.18 -0.40
N PHE A 84 -19.46 14.34 0.59
CA PHE A 84 -20.19 14.25 1.87
C PHE A 84 -20.15 15.56 2.64
N TYR A 85 -18.99 16.22 2.70
CA TYR A 85 -18.84 17.53 3.32
C TYR A 85 -19.81 18.55 2.70
N ILE A 86 -19.82 18.71 1.38
CA ILE A 86 -20.73 19.65 0.71
C ILE A 86 -22.20 19.33 1.02
N LEU A 87 -22.57 18.05 1.06
CA LEU A 87 -23.95 17.62 1.29
C LEU A 87 -24.39 17.83 2.76
N LEU A 88 -23.51 17.54 3.71
CA LEU A 88 -23.81 17.44 5.14
C LEU A 88 -23.31 18.63 5.96
N PHE A 89 -22.67 19.62 5.31
CA PHE A 89 -22.25 20.85 5.93
C PHE A 89 -23.47 21.69 6.36
N PRO A 90 -23.51 22.19 7.62
CA PRO A 90 -24.56 23.10 8.08
C PRO A 90 -24.44 24.44 7.35
N ARG A 91 -25.55 24.90 6.77
CA ARG A 91 -25.65 26.18 6.03
C ARG A 91 -25.94 27.37 6.94
N SER A 92 -26.49 27.08 8.11
CA SER A 92 -26.85 28.07 9.11
C SER A 92 -25.80 28.17 10.20
N GLU A 93 -25.63 29.37 10.76
CA GLU A 93 -24.79 29.55 11.94
C GLU A 93 -25.37 28.77 13.14
N PHE A 94 -24.48 28.12 13.87
CA PHE A 94 -24.82 27.34 15.07
C PHE A 94 -23.77 27.56 16.16
N SER A 95 -24.17 27.29 17.40
CA SER A 95 -23.28 27.25 18.57
C SER A 95 -23.60 25.99 19.36
N LEU A 96 -22.59 25.25 19.83
CA LEU A 96 -22.83 24.04 20.64
C LEU A 96 -23.29 24.38 22.06
N GLU A 97 -22.99 25.58 22.56
CA GLU A 97 -23.38 26.01 23.91
C GLU A 97 -24.82 26.51 23.98
N LYS A 98 -25.31 27.09 22.88
CA LYS A 98 -26.64 27.72 22.82
C LYS A 98 -27.47 27.08 21.72
N ARG A 99 -28.63 26.55 22.11
CA ARG A 99 -29.59 25.99 21.17
C ARG A 99 -30.00 27.02 20.14
N THR A 100 -29.70 26.74 18.88
CA THR A 100 -30.22 27.48 17.73
C THR A 100 -31.44 26.76 17.19
N ASN A 101 -32.55 27.48 17.06
CA ASN A 101 -33.76 26.97 16.42
C ASN A 101 -33.75 27.42 14.96
N ASN A 102 -33.05 26.69 14.10
CA ASN A 102 -33.04 26.94 12.67
C ASN A 102 -33.55 25.71 11.91
N ILE A 103 -34.00 25.93 10.67
CA ILE A 103 -34.65 24.91 9.82
C ILE A 103 -33.61 24.04 9.09
N ASP A 104 -32.33 24.23 9.39
CA ASP A 104 -31.25 23.52 8.71
C ASP A 104 -31.16 22.06 9.20
N PRO A 105 -31.37 21.07 8.31
CA PRO A 105 -31.33 19.66 8.70
C PRO A 105 -29.92 19.19 9.11
N ASN A 106 -28.88 19.90 8.70
CA ASN A 106 -27.49 19.56 8.99
C ASN A 106 -26.95 20.24 10.25
N ASN A 107 -27.72 21.12 10.88
CA ASN A 107 -27.32 21.73 12.15
C ASN A 107 -27.19 20.62 13.22
N PRO A 108 -26.08 20.58 13.99
CA PRO A 108 -25.92 19.64 15.10
C PRO A 108 -27.11 19.57 16.06
N TRP A 109 -27.82 20.68 16.32
CA TRP A 109 -29.02 20.69 17.16
C TRP A 109 -30.23 19.99 16.54
N SER A 110 -30.31 19.92 15.21
CA SER A 110 -31.34 19.16 14.49
C SER A 110 -31.07 17.65 14.50
N LEU A 111 -29.80 17.28 14.64
CA LEU A 111 -29.31 15.89 14.68
C LEU A 111 -29.17 15.36 16.11
N ALA A 112 -29.31 16.23 17.11
CA ALA A 112 -29.18 15.89 18.52
C ALA A 112 -30.25 14.87 18.96
N SER A 113 -29.86 13.94 19.82
CA SER A 113 -30.79 12.96 20.38
C SER A 113 -31.83 13.65 21.27
N THR A 114 -33.10 13.39 21.00
CA THR A 114 -34.25 13.93 21.75
C THR A 114 -34.99 12.79 22.45
N TYR A 115 -35.42 13.06 23.68
CA TYR A 115 -36.15 12.12 24.51
C TYR A 115 -37.51 12.72 24.84
N SER A 116 -38.56 12.16 24.26
CA SER A 116 -39.94 12.58 24.52
C SER A 116 -40.55 11.79 25.68
N LYS A 117 -41.45 12.44 26.42
CA LYS A 117 -42.24 11.77 27.46
C LYS A 117 -43.36 10.97 26.81
N ILE A 118 -43.54 9.72 27.24
CA ILE A 118 -44.73 8.92 26.93
C ILE A 118 -45.79 9.27 27.99
N LEU A 119 -46.95 9.70 27.53
CA LEU A 119 -48.11 10.06 28.36
C LEU A 119 -48.84 8.79 28.83
N ASP A 120 -49.67 8.91 29.86
CA ASP A 120 -50.36 7.77 30.47
C ASP A 120 -51.36 7.06 29.52
N ASP A 121 -51.78 7.75 28.45
CA ASP A 121 -52.62 7.22 27.36
C ASP A 121 -51.81 6.52 26.25
N GLY A 122 -50.48 6.42 26.41
CA GLY A 122 -49.55 5.84 25.44
C GLY A 122 -49.16 6.77 24.29
N THR A 123 -49.66 8.00 24.24
CA THR A 123 -49.26 8.99 23.24
C THR A 123 -47.92 9.64 23.60
N ILE A 124 -47.17 10.08 22.60
CA ILE A 124 -45.89 10.76 22.80
C ILE A 124 -46.13 12.26 22.84
N ASP A 125 -45.64 12.94 23.88
CA ASP A 125 -45.68 14.40 23.93
C ASP A 125 -44.90 14.97 22.73
N PRO A 126 -45.53 15.82 21.89
CA PRO A 126 -44.87 16.41 20.72
C PRO A 126 -43.67 17.28 21.08
N ASN A 127 -43.58 17.77 22.32
CA ASN A 127 -42.42 18.51 22.80
C ASN A 127 -41.42 17.56 23.49
N PRO A 128 -40.14 17.59 23.08
CA PRO A 128 -39.12 16.76 23.73
C PRO A 128 -38.95 17.17 25.19
N PHE A 129 -38.89 16.20 26.09
CA PHE A 129 -38.67 16.42 27.51
C PHE A 129 -37.21 16.76 27.80
N ILE A 130 -36.27 16.07 27.14
CA ILE A 130 -34.83 16.29 27.23
C ILE A 130 -34.22 16.28 25.83
N ILE A 131 -33.32 17.23 25.57
CA ILE A 131 -32.47 17.26 24.38
C ILE A 131 -31.04 17.12 24.83
N GLN A 132 -30.33 16.11 24.32
CA GLN A 132 -28.90 15.98 24.58
C GLN A 132 -28.15 17.09 23.83
N PRO A 133 -27.30 17.90 24.49
CA PRO A 133 -26.54 18.91 23.79
C PRO A 133 -25.62 18.25 22.75
N PRO A 134 -25.60 18.74 21.50
CA PRO A 134 -24.71 18.21 20.48
C PRO A 134 -23.25 18.52 20.81
N ASN A 135 -22.37 17.71 20.26
CA ASN A 135 -20.92 17.88 20.33
C ASN A 135 -20.30 17.87 18.92
N ASP A 136 -18.98 18.06 18.83
CA ASP A 136 -18.24 18.08 17.57
C ASP A 136 -18.42 16.81 16.73
N ASN A 137 -18.73 15.68 17.37
CA ASN A 137 -18.95 14.40 16.71
C ASN A 137 -20.40 14.19 16.23
N THR A 138 -21.34 15.06 16.65
CA THR A 138 -22.76 14.96 16.26
C THR A 138 -22.94 15.29 14.78
N ASN A 139 -22.17 16.23 14.26
CA ASN A 139 -21.99 16.40 12.81
C ASN A 139 -20.50 16.55 12.51
N MET A 140 -19.87 15.44 12.10
CA MET A 140 -18.46 15.40 11.69
C MET A 140 -18.20 16.08 10.34
N PHE A 141 -19.21 16.67 9.69
CA PHE A 141 -19.07 17.39 8.42
C PHE A 141 -19.12 18.91 8.60
N THR A 142 -18.95 19.38 9.84
CA THR A 142 -18.79 20.80 10.19
C THR A 142 -17.41 21.34 9.81
N ASP A 143 -16.39 20.48 9.85
CA ASP A 143 -15.02 20.78 9.41
C ASP A 143 -14.54 19.73 8.40
N PHE A 144 -13.71 20.14 7.45
CA PHE A 144 -13.23 19.23 6.41
C PHE A 144 -12.30 18.14 6.96
N GLY A 145 -11.50 18.43 8.00
CA GLY A 145 -10.63 17.45 8.65
C GLY A 145 -11.42 16.34 9.35
N THR A 146 -12.48 16.73 10.07
CA THR A 146 -13.41 15.76 10.69
C THR A 146 -14.23 15.00 9.64
N ALA A 147 -14.57 15.62 8.51
CA ALA A 147 -15.27 14.96 7.39
C ALA A 147 -14.39 13.89 6.74
N LEU A 148 -13.10 14.18 6.53
CA LEU A 148 -12.15 13.20 6.03
C LEU A 148 -12.02 12.01 7.00
N PHE A 149 -11.97 12.28 8.30
CA PHE A 149 -11.94 11.23 9.32
C PHE A 149 -13.24 10.41 9.34
N ALA A 150 -14.41 11.03 9.16
CA ALA A 150 -15.69 10.34 9.04
C ALA A 150 -15.73 9.37 7.85
N VAL A 151 -15.21 9.78 6.69
CA VAL A 151 -15.11 8.88 5.52
C VAL A 151 -14.10 7.76 5.75
N TYR A 152 -13.00 8.03 6.45
CA TYR A 152 -12.07 6.97 6.87
C TYR A 152 -12.72 5.97 7.84
N LYS A 153 -13.52 6.43 8.82
CA LYS A 153 -14.32 5.54 9.68
C LYS A 153 -15.29 4.69 8.84
N PHE A 154 -15.92 5.30 7.85
CA PHE A 154 -16.83 4.58 6.97
C PHE A 154 -16.12 3.53 6.12
N LEU A 155 -14.90 3.82 5.65
CA LEU A 155 -14.03 2.85 4.96
C LEU A 155 -13.75 1.60 5.81
N THR A 156 -13.55 1.76 7.13
CA THR A 156 -13.29 0.65 8.06
C THR A 156 -14.57 -0.05 8.53
N GLY A 157 -15.74 0.38 8.03
CA GLY A 157 -17.05 -0.22 8.30
C GLY A 157 -17.87 0.48 9.39
N ASP A 158 -17.36 1.56 9.99
CA ASP A 158 -18.10 2.34 10.99
C ASP A 158 -18.92 3.45 10.31
N SER A 159 -20.23 3.23 10.20
CA SER A 159 -21.19 4.18 9.63
C SER A 159 -21.78 5.16 10.65
N SER A 160 -21.29 5.21 11.91
CA SER A 160 -21.86 6.06 12.96
C SER A 160 -21.87 7.54 12.59
N ALA A 161 -20.92 7.97 11.77
CA ALA A 161 -20.82 9.35 11.32
C ALA A 161 -21.90 9.72 10.31
N LEU A 162 -22.60 8.76 9.70
CA LEU A 162 -23.60 8.96 8.65
C LEU A 162 -25.01 8.52 9.10
N SER A 163 -25.14 7.91 10.28
CA SER A 163 -26.42 7.39 10.80
C SER A 163 -27.34 8.46 11.41
N ASN A 164 -26.86 9.69 11.56
CA ASN A 164 -27.66 10.77 12.18
C ASN A 164 -28.77 11.30 11.27
N TRP A 165 -28.70 11.03 9.96
CA TRP A 165 -29.69 11.46 8.99
C TRP A 165 -30.67 10.33 8.64
N SER A 166 -31.94 10.68 8.49
CA SER A 166 -32.94 9.75 7.95
C SER A 166 -32.67 9.45 6.47
N TYR A 167 -32.52 8.18 6.13
CA TYR A 167 -32.22 7.73 4.76
C TYR A 167 -33.37 7.97 3.77
N LEU A 168 -34.62 7.84 4.21
CA LEU A 168 -35.78 8.06 3.34
C LEU A 168 -35.89 9.51 2.88
N ASN A 169 -35.53 10.46 3.74
CA ASN A 169 -35.65 11.88 3.47
C ASN A 169 -34.43 12.45 2.73
N ASN A 170 -33.36 11.67 2.57
CA ASN A 170 -32.08 12.11 2.00
C ASN A 170 -31.59 11.16 0.91
N PRO A 171 -32.26 11.11 -0.26
CA PRO A 171 -31.90 10.17 -1.33
C PRO A 171 -30.46 10.36 -1.84
N SER A 172 -29.98 11.60 -1.92
CA SER A 172 -28.60 11.90 -2.34
C SER A 172 -27.56 11.32 -1.38
N LEU A 173 -27.84 11.34 -0.07
CA LEU A 173 -26.97 10.73 0.94
C LEU A 173 -26.91 9.21 0.74
N VAL A 174 -28.06 8.58 0.55
CA VAL A 174 -28.15 7.13 0.31
C VAL A 174 -27.38 6.75 -0.96
N ILE A 175 -27.50 7.53 -2.03
CA ILE A 175 -26.75 7.29 -3.28
C ILE A 175 -25.24 7.40 -3.04
N LEU A 176 -24.78 8.41 -2.29
CA LEU A 176 -23.35 8.55 -1.93
C LEU A 176 -22.86 7.38 -1.07
N ILE A 177 -23.65 6.94 -0.08
CA ILE A 177 -23.34 5.77 0.76
C ILE A 177 -23.19 4.52 -0.10
N VAL A 178 -24.20 4.20 -0.92
CA VAL A 178 -24.21 2.99 -1.76
C VAL A 178 -23.07 3.03 -2.77
N SER A 179 -22.84 4.17 -3.43
CA SER A 179 -21.75 4.31 -4.41
C SER A 179 -20.37 4.20 -3.77
N PHE A 180 -20.17 4.81 -2.59
CA PHE A 180 -18.93 4.67 -1.83
C PHE A 180 -18.70 3.20 -1.44
N SER A 181 -19.69 2.53 -0.86
CA SER A 181 -19.56 1.14 -0.44
C SER A 181 -19.25 0.22 -1.62
N LEU A 182 -19.92 0.40 -2.76
CA LEU A 182 -19.67 -0.41 -3.95
C LEU A 182 -18.26 -0.18 -4.51
N LEU A 183 -17.86 1.08 -4.70
CA LEU A 183 -16.58 1.40 -5.33
C LEU A 183 -15.40 1.12 -4.41
N ILE A 184 -15.47 1.59 -3.17
CA ILE A 184 -14.33 1.54 -2.24
C ILE A 184 -14.31 0.19 -1.51
N VAL A 185 -15.36 -0.09 -0.74
CA VAL A 185 -15.39 -1.24 0.18
C VAL A 185 -15.47 -2.56 -0.58
N VAL A 186 -16.33 -2.66 -1.59
CA VAL A 186 -16.49 -3.91 -2.35
C VAL A 186 -15.44 -4.02 -3.46
N TYR A 187 -15.26 -3.01 -4.30
CA TYR A 187 -14.37 -3.15 -5.46
C TYR A 187 -12.90 -2.89 -5.10
N LEU A 188 -12.55 -1.69 -4.63
CA LEU A 188 -11.15 -1.30 -4.44
C LEU A 188 -10.47 -2.05 -3.28
N MET A 189 -11.14 -2.31 -2.16
CA MET A 189 -10.51 -3.09 -1.07
C MET A 189 -10.28 -4.56 -1.48
N ASN A 190 -11.20 -5.17 -2.22
CA ASN A 190 -10.98 -6.54 -2.71
C ASN A 190 -9.90 -6.59 -3.77
N LEU A 191 -9.84 -5.59 -4.67
CA LEU A 191 -8.73 -5.43 -5.61
C LEU A 191 -7.41 -5.21 -4.87
N PHE A 192 -7.41 -4.41 -3.81
CA PHE A 192 -6.22 -4.16 -2.97
C PHE A 192 -5.69 -5.46 -2.39
N ILE A 193 -6.57 -6.26 -1.78
CA ILE A 193 -6.21 -7.56 -1.19
C ILE A 193 -5.66 -8.49 -2.28
N GLY A 194 -6.26 -8.52 -3.47
CA GLY A 194 -5.77 -9.31 -4.60
C GLY A 194 -4.38 -8.89 -5.07
N LEU A 195 -4.13 -7.59 -5.19
CA LEU A 195 -2.81 -7.04 -5.55
C LEU A 195 -1.77 -7.33 -4.47
N LEU A 196 -2.15 -7.24 -3.20
CA LEU A 196 -1.30 -7.56 -2.06
C LEU A 196 -0.87 -9.03 -2.10
N ASN A 197 -1.83 -9.94 -2.32
CA ASN A 197 -1.55 -11.36 -2.40
C ASN A 197 -0.58 -11.69 -3.56
N MET A 198 -0.80 -11.09 -4.73
CA MET A 198 0.08 -11.29 -5.89
C MET A 198 1.49 -10.74 -5.66
N ALA A 199 1.63 -9.60 -4.99
CA ALA A 199 2.92 -9.01 -4.65
C ALA A 199 3.68 -9.89 -3.63
N ILE A 200 2.97 -10.40 -2.61
CA ILE A 200 3.55 -11.31 -1.62
C ILE A 200 4.06 -12.59 -2.29
N ASP A 201 3.26 -13.21 -3.16
CA ASP A 201 3.65 -14.45 -3.85
C ASP A 201 4.89 -14.27 -4.74
N LYS A 202 5.03 -13.10 -5.36
CA LYS A 202 6.19 -12.77 -6.20
C LYS A 202 7.47 -12.58 -5.38
N ASP A 203 7.37 -11.93 -4.23
CA ASP A 203 8.52 -11.50 -3.44
C ASP A 203 8.87 -12.43 -2.27
N ASN A 204 8.11 -13.51 -2.08
CA ASN A 204 8.37 -14.59 -1.13
C ASN A 204 9.54 -15.52 -1.57
N ASP A 205 10.64 -14.93 -2.04
CA ASP A 205 11.88 -15.62 -2.34
C ASP A 205 12.95 -15.22 -1.31
N ARG A 206 13.74 -16.21 -0.87
CA ARG A 206 14.92 -15.99 -0.03
C ARG A 206 15.90 -14.99 -0.66
N VAL A 207 15.91 -14.91 -1.99
CA VAL A 207 16.69 -13.91 -2.74
C VAL A 207 16.34 -12.47 -2.32
N SER A 208 15.06 -12.14 -2.13
CA SER A 208 14.62 -10.80 -1.71
C SER A 208 15.21 -10.41 -0.35
N TYR A 209 15.22 -11.35 0.60
CA TYR A 209 15.87 -11.14 1.90
C TYR A 209 17.38 -10.92 1.75
N LEU A 210 18.08 -11.73 0.94
CA LEU A 210 19.52 -11.58 0.73
C LEU A 210 19.88 -10.22 0.11
N ILE A 211 19.08 -9.75 -0.85
CA ILE A 211 19.24 -8.41 -1.44
C ILE A 211 19.07 -7.33 -0.35
N GLN A 212 18.05 -7.45 0.52
CA GLN A 212 17.88 -6.49 1.60
C GLN A 212 19.01 -6.54 2.62
N LYS A 213 19.50 -7.73 2.96
CA LYS A 213 20.65 -7.89 3.85
C LYS A 213 21.90 -7.23 3.26
N ALA A 214 22.13 -7.38 1.96
CA ALA A 214 23.22 -6.69 1.27
C ALA A 214 23.04 -5.16 1.31
N LYS A 215 21.82 -4.64 1.10
CA LYS A 215 21.53 -3.20 1.24
C LYS A 215 21.86 -2.68 2.65
N ILE A 216 21.51 -3.45 3.69
CA ILE A 216 21.84 -3.10 5.09
C ILE A 216 23.34 -3.08 5.32
N LEU A 217 24.08 -4.07 4.79
CA LEU A 217 25.54 -4.10 4.90
C LEU A 217 26.18 -2.87 4.25
N VAL A 218 25.76 -2.53 3.02
CA VAL A 218 26.22 -1.32 2.33
C VAL A 218 25.92 -0.05 3.13
N GLU A 219 24.73 0.03 3.75
CA GLU A 219 24.38 1.16 4.62
C GLU A 219 25.33 1.28 5.82
N ILE A 220 25.64 0.16 6.48
CA ILE A 220 26.59 0.09 7.61
C ILE A 220 27.99 0.52 7.16
N GLU A 221 28.47 -0.04 6.05
CA GLU A 221 29.79 0.24 5.49
C GLU A 221 29.97 1.71 5.14
N LEU A 222 28.94 2.33 4.56
CA LEU A 222 29.00 3.73 4.12
C LEU A 222 28.80 4.73 5.26
N PHE A 223 27.85 4.49 6.17
CA PHE A 223 27.39 5.51 7.12
C PHE A 223 27.77 5.25 8.58
N TYR A 224 27.99 4.00 8.98
CA TYR A 224 28.17 3.64 10.40
C TYR A 224 29.61 3.29 10.77
N LEU A 225 30.45 2.92 9.80
CA LEU A 225 31.85 2.57 10.06
C LEU A 225 32.80 3.77 9.95
N LEU A 226 33.70 3.88 10.93
CA LEU A 226 34.82 4.83 10.92
C LEU A 226 35.87 4.42 9.86
N PRO A 227 36.70 5.38 9.37
CA PRO A 227 37.72 5.10 8.36
C PRO A 227 38.68 3.96 8.74
N ASN A 228 38.99 3.82 10.03
CA ASN A 228 39.88 2.76 10.52
C ASN A 228 39.21 1.38 10.52
N GLN A 229 37.91 1.31 10.82
CA GLN A 229 37.15 0.04 10.82
C GLN A 229 36.96 -0.52 9.41
N ARG A 230 36.87 0.36 8.39
CA ARG A 230 36.79 -0.04 6.97
C ARG A 230 38.08 -0.65 6.42
N ARG A 231 39.19 -0.50 7.15
CA ARG A 231 40.50 -1.05 6.80
C ARG A 231 40.87 -2.26 7.65
N TRP A 232 39.94 -2.81 8.42
CA TRP A 232 40.17 -4.01 9.19
C TRP A 232 40.04 -5.24 8.30
N ASP A 233 41.18 -5.88 8.03
CA ASP A 233 41.26 -7.10 7.20
C ASP A 233 40.34 -8.23 7.70
N ALA A 234 40.08 -8.28 9.01
CA ALA A 234 39.16 -9.26 9.60
C ALA A 234 37.69 -9.05 9.21
N TRP A 235 37.27 -7.81 8.92
CA TRP A 235 35.90 -7.46 8.52
C TRP A 235 35.76 -7.32 7.01
N PHE A 236 36.84 -6.88 6.35
CA PHE A 236 36.93 -6.71 4.90
C PHE A 236 38.07 -7.58 4.35
N PRO A 237 37.88 -8.91 4.29
CA PRO A 237 38.89 -9.80 3.77
C PRO A 237 39.08 -9.58 2.26
N GLU A 238 40.32 -9.72 1.78
CA GLU A 238 40.65 -9.65 0.35
C GLU A 238 39.99 -10.78 -0.46
N VAL A 239 39.78 -11.94 0.17
CA VAL A 239 39.23 -13.15 -0.47
C VAL A 239 38.07 -13.69 0.35
N ILE A 240 36.93 -13.93 -0.31
CA ILE A 240 35.74 -14.56 0.27
C ILE A 240 35.57 -15.95 -0.34
N TYR A 241 35.67 -16.99 0.49
CA TYR A 241 35.42 -18.37 0.07
C TYR A 241 33.93 -18.70 0.18
N TYR A 242 33.31 -19.12 -0.92
CA TYR A 242 31.93 -19.63 -0.94
C TYR A 242 31.94 -21.13 -1.20
N TYR A 243 31.31 -21.89 -0.30
CA TYR A 243 31.14 -23.33 -0.45
C TYR A 243 29.75 -23.62 -1.02
N ALA A 244 29.70 -24.23 -2.20
CA ALA A 244 28.47 -24.64 -2.85
C ALA A 244 28.37 -26.17 -2.88
N ASN A 245 27.16 -26.70 -2.65
CA ASN A 245 26.91 -28.12 -2.87
C ASN A 245 26.90 -28.40 -4.38
N ALA A 246 27.71 -29.36 -4.83
CA ALA A 246 27.87 -29.68 -6.25
C ALA A 246 26.54 -30.04 -6.93
N ASP A 247 25.70 -30.85 -6.28
CA ASP A 247 24.43 -31.31 -6.87
C ASP A 247 23.41 -30.19 -7.00
N LYS A 248 23.26 -29.36 -5.96
CA LYS A 248 22.39 -28.15 -6.03
C LYS A 248 22.87 -27.17 -7.10
N THR A 249 24.19 -27.05 -7.27
CA THR A 249 24.78 -26.16 -8.27
C THR A 249 24.48 -26.68 -9.68
N ARG A 250 24.60 -27.99 -9.92
CA ARG A 250 24.23 -28.61 -11.20
C ARG A 250 22.74 -28.42 -11.54
N GLU A 251 21.86 -28.57 -10.57
CA GLU A 251 20.41 -28.38 -10.73
C GLU A 251 20.08 -26.95 -11.15
N GLU A 252 20.66 -25.95 -10.47
CA GLU A 252 20.40 -24.54 -10.78
C GLU A 252 21.01 -24.15 -12.15
N ILE A 253 22.17 -24.67 -12.54
CA ILE A 253 22.72 -24.47 -13.88
C ILE A 253 21.74 -24.98 -14.94
N ARG A 254 21.21 -26.19 -14.79
CA ARG A 254 20.21 -26.76 -15.71
C ARG A 254 18.96 -25.88 -15.79
N ARG A 255 18.48 -25.38 -14.65
CA ARG A 255 17.35 -24.45 -14.58
C ARG A 255 17.65 -23.15 -15.35
N LEU A 256 18.80 -22.54 -15.15
CA LEU A 256 19.20 -21.29 -15.82
C LEU A 256 19.30 -21.46 -17.34
N VAL A 257 19.87 -22.58 -17.79
CA VAL A 257 19.93 -22.93 -19.22
C VAL A 257 18.52 -23.11 -19.79
N SER A 258 17.64 -23.84 -19.09
CA SER A 258 16.26 -24.08 -19.55
C SER A 258 15.43 -22.79 -19.71
N LYS A 259 15.71 -21.78 -18.87
CA LYS A 259 15.05 -20.47 -18.88
C LYS A 259 15.72 -19.47 -19.83
N GLY A 260 16.82 -19.84 -20.50
CA GLY A 260 17.59 -18.92 -21.36
C GLY A 260 18.30 -17.80 -20.57
N GLN A 261 18.47 -17.96 -19.26
CA GLN A 261 19.08 -16.96 -18.37
C GLN A 261 20.60 -17.16 -18.22
N TRP A 262 21.14 -18.26 -18.74
CA TRP A 262 22.58 -18.52 -18.76
C TRP A 262 23.28 -17.72 -19.87
N LYS A 263 23.61 -16.46 -19.58
CA LYS A 263 24.37 -15.61 -20.51
C LYS A 263 25.82 -16.10 -20.63
N ILE A 264 26.28 -16.45 -21.82
CA ILE A 264 27.64 -17.00 -22.02
C ILE A 264 28.71 -15.90 -21.92
N ASN A 265 28.37 -14.66 -22.30
CA ASN A 265 29.34 -13.57 -22.44
C ASN A 265 29.91 -13.05 -21.12
N ASP A 266 29.16 -13.13 -20.02
CA ASP A 266 29.61 -12.64 -18.71
C ASP A 266 30.42 -13.74 -17.99
N PHE A 267 31.66 -13.45 -17.61
CA PHE A 267 32.53 -14.37 -16.86
C PHE A 267 32.76 -15.73 -17.55
N SER A 268 32.97 -15.73 -18.88
CA SER A 268 33.13 -16.95 -19.70
C SER A 268 34.14 -17.96 -19.12
N ASP A 269 35.34 -17.49 -18.77
CA ASP A 269 36.42 -18.35 -18.27
C ASP A 269 36.05 -19.04 -16.95
N MET A 270 35.40 -18.29 -16.05
CA MET A 270 34.98 -18.78 -14.74
C MET A 270 33.84 -19.80 -14.85
N LYS A 271 32.94 -19.61 -15.82
CA LYS A 271 31.86 -20.55 -16.12
C LYS A 271 32.37 -21.85 -16.74
N GLN A 272 33.33 -21.76 -17.66
CA GLN A 272 33.95 -22.95 -18.25
C GLN A 272 34.72 -23.75 -17.19
N ALA A 273 35.44 -23.08 -16.30
CA ALA A 273 36.10 -23.72 -15.16
C ALA A 273 35.09 -24.42 -14.23
N LEU A 274 33.98 -23.75 -13.90
CA LEU A 274 32.91 -24.34 -13.07
C LEU A 274 32.28 -25.58 -13.71
N LEU A 275 31.96 -25.53 -15.01
CA LEU A 275 31.37 -26.66 -15.73
C LEU A 275 32.31 -27.87 -15.80
N LYS A 276 33.62 -27.62 -15.91
CA LYS A 276 34.66 -28.64 -15.89
C LYS A 276 34.77 -29.30 -14.51
N GLU A 277 34.82 -28.51 -13.43
CA GLU A 277 34.90 -29.00 -12.05
C GLU A 277 33.63 -29.78 -11.64
N LEU A 278 32.45 -29.37 -12.11
CA LEU A 278 31.19 -30.04 -11.82
C LEU A 278 30.97 -31.32 -12.65
N ASN A 279 31.89 -31.70 -13.56
CA ASN A 279 31.72 -32.80 -14.53
C ASN A 279 30.39 -32.72 -15.29
N THR A 280 29.93 -31.50 -15.60
CA THR A 280 28.69 -31.23 -16.36
C THR A 280 28.93 -31.12 -17.86
N GLN A 281 29.94 -31.83 -18.39
CA GLN A 281 30.21 -31.89 -19.83
C GLN A 281 29.02 -32.45 -20.64
N ASP A 282 28.05 -33.08 -19.96
CA ASP A 282 26.80 -33.60 -20.52
C ASP A 282 25.67 -32.55 -20.68
N ILE A 283 25.92 -31.27 -20.37
CA ILE A 283 25.07 -30.19 -20.88
C ILE A 283 25.48 -29.97 -22.34
N ASP A 284 25.12 -30.95 -23.16
CA ASP A 284 25.31 -31.04 -24.60
C ASP A 284 25.24 -29.65 -25.24
N GLU A 285 26.39 -29.07 -25.62
CA GLU A 285 26.47 -27.71 -26.19
C GLU A 285 25.57 -27.55 -27.43
N ASN A 286 25.11 -28.65 -28.03
CA ASN A 286 24.27 -28.64 -29.23
C ASN A 286 22.76 -28.74 -28.96
N LYS A 287 22.31 -29.27 -27.82
CA LYS A 287 20.86 -29.45 -27.55
C LYS A 287 20.12 -28.17 -27.11
N PRO A 288 20.65 -27.31 -26.22
CA PRO A 288 20.01 -26.05 -25.85
C PRO A 288 20.19 -24.99 -26.94
N VAL A 289 21.27 -25.03 -27.75
CA VAL A 289 21.43 -24.14 -28.91
C VAL A 289 20.36 -24.45 -29.96
N SER A 290 20.13 -25.71 -30.32
CA SER A 290 19.02 -26.05 -31.21
C SER A 290 17.65 -25.71 -30.63
N GLN A 291 17.41 -25.89 -29.32
CA GLN A 291 16.13 -25.50 -28.71
C GLN A 291 15.93 -23.98 -28.57
N LEU A 292 17.00 -23.20 -28.38
CA LEU A 292 16.97 -21.74 -28.35
C LEU A 292 16.74 -21.18 -29.74
N VAL A 293 17.46 -21.68 -30.75
CA VAL A 293 17.25 -21.34 -32.17
C VAL A 293 15.83 -21.69 -32.59
N LEU A 294 15.32 -22.88 -32.25
CA LEU A 294 13.93 -23.26 -32.53
C LEU A 294 12.91 -22.38 -31.80
N LYS A 295 13.18 -21.92 -30.57
CA LYS A 295 12.30 -21.00 -29.84
C LYS A 295 12.30 -19.59 -30.43
N GLU A 296 13.45 -19.09 -30.87
CA GLU A 296 13.56 -17.81 -31.55
C GLU A 296 12.89 -17.85 -32.92
N GLU A 297 13.13 -18.90 -33.72
CA GLU A 297 12.43 -19.13 -35.00
C GLU A 297 10.91 -19.26 -34.79
N LEU A 298 10.45 -20.00 -33.77
CA LEU A 298 9.03 -20.10 -33.43
C LEU A 298 8.42 -18.76 -33.02
N LYS A 299 9.19 -17.88 -32.39
CA LYS A 299 8.72 -16.55 -31.99
C LYS A 299 8.60 -15.62 -33.18
N VAL A 300 9.62 -15.60 -34.05
CA VAL A 300 9.60 -14.86 -35.32
C VAL A 300 8.43 -15.30 -36.19
N LEU A 301 8.22 -16.62 -36.37
CA LEU A 301 7.08 -17.14 -37.13
C LEU A 301 5.72 -16.77 -36.53
N LYS A 302 5.63 -16.65 -35.19
CA LYS A 302 4.39 -16.22 -34.52
C LYS A 302 4.09 -14.75 -34.75
N ASP A 303 5.12 -13.91 -34.67
CA ASP A 303 5.01 -12.47 -34.89
C ASP A 303 4.65 -12.18 -36.36
N GLU A 304 5.30 -12.86 -37.32
CA GLU A 304 4.95 -12.81 -38.74
C GLU A 304 3.52 -13.31 -39.00
N SER A 305 3.10 -14.39 -38.33
CA SER A 305 1.73 -14.91 -38.45
C SER A 305 0.68 -13.91 -37.95
N GLU A 306 0.95 -13.14 -36.90
CA GLU A 306 0.01 -12.12 -36.42
C GLU A 306 0.02 -10.87 -37.31
N GLU A 307 1.16 -10.47 -37.87
CA GLU A 307 1.21 -9.40 -38.88
C GLU A 307 0.41 -9.76 -40.14
N ILE A 308 0.54 -10.99 -40.65
CA ILE A 308 -0.23 -11.49 -41.80
C ILE A 308 -1.73 -11.48 -41.48
N LYS A 309 -2.12 -11.90 -40.28
CA LYS A 309 -3.51 -11.93 -39.84
C LYS A 309 -4.11 -10.52 -39.76
N GLN A 310 -3.35 -9.55 -39.26
CA GLN A 310 -3.74 -8.14 -39.25
C GLN A 310 -3.84 -7.55 -40.67
N ALA A 311 -2.93 -7.91 -41.57
CA ALA A 311 -2.97 -7.48 -42.97
C ALA A 311 -4.20 -8.05 -43.70
N LEU A 312 -4.54 -9.32 -43.48
CA LEU A 312 -5.75 -9.97 -44.00
C LEU A 312 -7.03 -9.31 -43.47
N LEU A 313 -7.09 -8.98 -42.18
CA LEU A 313 -8.22 -8.26 -41.59
C LEU A 313 -8.40 -6.87 -42.23
N LYS A 314 -7.30 -6.15 -42.49
CA LYS A 314 -7.35 -4.88 -43.22
C LYS A 314 -7.86 -5.06 -44.65
N LEU A 315 -7.39 -6.04 -45.40
CA LEU A 315 -7.87 -6.32 -46.76
C LEU A 315 -9.37 -6.69 -46.80
N LEU A 316 -9.84 -7.49 -45.85
CA LEU A 316 -11.26 -7.84 -45.71
C LEU A 316 -12.12 -6.62 -45.35
N SER A 317 -11.61 -5.70 -44.52
CA SER A 317 -12.31 -4.45 -44.22
C SER A 317 -12.42 -3.53 -45.45
N ILE A 318 -11.40 -3.49 -46.31
CA ILE A 318 -11.40 -2.70 -47.53
C ILE A 318 -12.37 -3.29 -48.58
N GLN A 319 -12.42 -4.61 -48.75
CA GLN A 319 -13.39 -5.26 -49.66
C GLN A 319 -14.86 -5.08 -49.23
N ASN A 320 -15.11 -4.95 -47.93
CA ASN A 320 -16.46 -4.68 -47.43
C ASN A 320 -16.88 -3.22 -47.62
N ASP A 321 -15.93 -2.27 -47.64
CA ASP A 321 -16.18 -0.84 -47.88
C ASP A 321 -16.41 -0.51 -49.37
N ASP A 322 -15.84 -1.29 -50.30
CA ASP A 322 -16.11 -1.14 -51.73
C ASP A 322 -17.47 -1.73 -52.15
N LYS A 323 -17.95 -2.79 -51.47
CA LYS A 323 -19.27 -3.38 -51.72
C LYS A 323 -20.44 -2.52 -51.20
N THR A 324 -20.23 -1.65 -50.21
CA THR A 324 -21.26 -0.74 -49.68
C THR A 324 -21.38 0.57 -50.47
N LYS A 325 -20.43 0.87 -51.37
CA LYS A 325 -20.48 2.05 -52.26
C LYS A 325 -21.08 1.79 -53.65
N THR A 326 -21.52 0.56 -53.94
CA THR A 326 -22.17 0.18 -55.21
C THR A 326 -23.62 -0.27 -55.03
N ILE A 327 -24.43 0.55 -54.34
CA ILE A 327 -25.90 0.52 -54.40
C ILE A 327 -26.41 1.93 -54.65
#